data_AF-A0A7V6PY20-F1
#
_entry.id   AF-A0A7V6PY20-F1
#
_cell.length_a   1.000
_cell.length_b   1.000
_cell.length_c   1.000
_cell.angle_alpha   90.00
_cell.angle_beta   90.00
_cell.angle_gamma   90.00
#
_symmetry.space_group_name_H-M   'P 1'
#
loop_
_entity.id
_entity.type
_entity.pdbx_description
1 polymer ?
#
loop_
_entity_poly.entity_id
_entity_poly.type
_entity_poly.pdbx_seq_one_letter_code
_entity_poly.pdbx_strand_id
1 'polypeptide(L)'
;MISSVGNSQIQNIQIQNNQSQQTVSKTKETISWSRQAILEIDQYPVFAGLGYKSSIDLVKEAAQKAYQHAIEYIGKTASDGDRLAAIELGGTPIADIAERDAFPEKEPDAGSVPGGQPKFDVKYVTKYYRADGTVVGMKVDRFI
;
A
#
# COMPACT_ATOMS: atom_id res chain seq x y z
N MET A 1 3.07 61.76 80.54
CA MET A 1 4.11 61.18 79.66
C MET A 1 3.39 60.24 78.70
N ILE A 2 3.54 60.18 77.37
CA ILE A 2 4.20 60.92 76.29
C ILE A 2 3.58 60.26 75.01
N SER A 3 3.28 61.04 73.98
CA SER A 3 2.84 60.62 72.61
C SER A 3 3.90 59.76 71.88
N SER A 4 3.57 58.76 71.05
CA SER A 4 2.92 58.77 69.71
C SER A 4 3.74 59.46 68.60
N VAL A 5 3.93 58.73 67.47
CA VAL A 5 4.62 59.12 66.19
C VAL A 5 6.14 59.43 66.38
N GLY A 6 7.13 59.10 65.53
CA GLY A 6 7.32 58.42 64.25
C GLY A 6 8.84 58.47 63.92
N ASN A 7 9.39 58.30 62.71
CA ASN A 7 8.89 57.79 61.42
C ASN A 7 10.13 57.37 60.55
N SER A 8 9.96 56.37 59.68
CA SER A 8 10.73 56.02 58.46
C SER A 8 12.15 56.56 58.22
N GLN A 9 13.11 55.64 57.99
CA GLN A 9 14.18 55.86 57.01
C GLN A 9 14.14 54.79 55.91
N ILE A 10 14.29 55.29 54.69
CA ILE A 10 13.90 54.74 53.40
C ILE A 10 14.68 53.48 52.97
N GLN A 11 13.92 52.52 52.44
CA GLN A 11 14.22 51.56 51.37
C GLN A 11 15.69 51.22 51.04
N ASN A 12 15.96 49.90 50.97
CA ASN A 12 16.71 49.36 49.83
C ASN A 12 15.91 48.21 49.21
N ILE A 13 15.28 48.47 48.07
CA ILE A 13 14.64 47.44 47.25
C ILE A 13 15.76 46.67 46.57
N GLN A 14 15.94 45.39 46.90
CA GLN A 14 16.70 44.45 46.07
C GLN A 14 15.83 43.23 45.76
N ILE A 15 15.49 43.15 44.48
CA ILE A 15 14.56 42.18 43.90
C ILE A 15 15.22 40.81 43.91
N GLN A 16 14.68 39.85 44.66
CA GLN A 16 14.96 38.43 44.42
C GLN A 16 13.69 37.59 44.45
N ASN A 17 13.22 37.31 43.23
CA ASN A 17 12.49 36.10 42.84
C ASN A 17 11.33 35.63 43.73
N ASN A 18 10.15 36.16 43.42
CA ASN A 18 8.97 35.30 43.29
C ASN A 18 9.17 34.33 42.10
N GLN A 19 10.12 33.40 42.21
CA GLN A 19 9.99 32.14 41.51
C GLN A 19 8.86 31.40 42.22
N SER A 20 7.67 31.59 41.68
CA SER A 20 6.53 30.73 41.97
C SER A 20 7.03 29.30 41.90
N GLN A 21 6.99 28.61 43.04
CA GLN A 21 7.18 27.18 43.09
C GLN A 21 5.97 26.56 42.38
N GLN A 22 6.02 26.55 41.05
CA GLN A 22 5.33 25.56 40.24
C GLN A 22 5.99 24.24 40.60
N THR A 23 5.57 23.69 41.73
CA THR A 23 5.70 22.28 42.03
C THR A 23 4.93 21.59 40.92
N VAL A 24 5.65 21.29 39.83
CA VAL A 24 5.16 20.41 38.78
C VAL A 24 5.05 19.06 39.47
N SER A 25 3.89 18.85 40.08
CA SER A 25 3.42 17.57 40.58
C SER A 25 3.39 16.67 39.37
N LYS A 26 4.52 16.02 39.11
CA LYS A 26 4.70 15.02 38.07
C LYS A 26 4.04 13.74 38.57
N THR A 27 2.73 13.86 38.79
CA THR A 27 1.82 12.77 39.08
C THR A 27 2.15 11.69 38.06
N LYS A 28 2.55 10.51 38.53
CA LYS A 28 2.73 9.35 37.66
C LYS A 28 1.34 8.98 37.14
N GLU A 29 0.92 9.61 36.05
CA GLU A 29 -0.27 9.21 35.33
C GLU A 29 -0.07 7.75 34.92
N THR A 30 -0.87 6.85 35.49
CA THR A 30 -0.86 5.44 35.12
C THR A 30 -1.50 5.31 33.75
N ILE A 31 -0.67 5.41 32.71
CA ILE A 31 -1.09 5.18 31.34
C ILE A 31 -1.38 3.68 31.19
N SER A 32 -2.65 3.33 31.05
CA SER A 32 -3.03 1.99 30.65
C SER A 32 -3.02 1.87 29.13
N TRP A 33 -2.83 0.66 28.61
CA TRP A 33 -2.82 0.41 27.18
C TRP A 33 -3.58 -0.86 26.83
N SER A 34 -4.18 -0.87 25.65
CA SER A 34 -4.82 -2.04 25.06
C SER A 34 -4.29 -2.23 23.65
N ARG A 35 -3.95 -3.48 23.29
CA ARG A 35 -3.51 -3.85 21.94
C ARG A 35 -4.48 -4.85 21.34
N GLN A 36 -5.05 -4.50 20.20
CA GLN A 36 -5.99 -5.33 19.45
C GLN A 36 -5.32 -5.78 18.15
N ALA A 37 -5.49 -7.05 17.78
CA ALA A 37 -5.11 -7.56 16.47
C ALA A 37 -6.34 -7.52 15.55
N ILE A 38 -6.17 -6.98 14.35
CA ILE A 38 -7.18 -6.90 13.29
C ILE A 38 -6.64 -7.71 12.12
N LEU A 39 -7.34 -8.79 11.77
CA LEU A 39 -7.08 -9.57 10.56
C LEU A 39 -7.86 -8.95 9.40
N GLU A 40 -7.15 -8.52 8.36
CA GLU A 40 -7.75 -8.11 7.09
C GLU A 40 -7.56 -9.23 6.06
N ILE A 41 -8.63 -9.55 5.34
CA ILE A 41 -8.66 -10.62 4.34
C ILE A 41 -9.11 -10.02 3.00
N ASP A 42 -8.17 -9.93 2.05
CA ASP A 42 -8.46 -9.53 0.67
C ASP A 42 -8.81 -10.77 -0.16
N GLN A 43 -10.11 -10.91 -0.45
CA GLN A 43 -10.68 -11.98 -1.27
C GLN A 43 -10.64 -11.67 -2.78
N TYR A 44 -10.23 -10.47 -3.20
CA TYR A 44 -10.24 -10.08 -4.62
C TYR A 44 -9.46 -11.04 -5.54
N PRO A 45 -8.27 -11.57 -5.17
CA PRO A 45 -7.55 -12.52 -6.01
C PRO A 45 -8.34 -13.80 -6.31
N VAL A 46 -9.15 -14.27 -5.35
CA VAL A 46 -9.99 -15.47 -5.50
C VAL A 46 -11.08 -15.21 -6.54
N PHE A 47 -11.81 -14.11 -6.37
CA PHE A 47 -12.89 -13.70 -7.29
C PHE A 47 -12.36 -13.38 -8.69
N ALA A 48 -11.22 -12.68 -8.79
CA ALA A 48 -10.54 -12.43 -10.04
C ALA A 48 -10.12 -13.72 -10.75
N GLY A 49 -9.63 -14.73 -10.01
CA GLY A 49 -9.32 -16.07 -10.54
C GLY A 49 -10.55 -16.85 -11.03
N LEU A 50 -11.73 -16.56 -10.48
CA LEU A 50 -13.03 -17.09 -10.95
C LEU A 50 -13.65 -16.27 -12.10
N GLY A 51 -12.95 -15.25 -12.62
CA GLY A 51 -13.41 -14.37 -13.71
C GLY A 51 -14.14 -13.10 -13.26
N TYR A 52 -14.42 -12.92 -11.96
CA TYR A 52 -15.05 -11.72 -11.39
C TYR A 52 -14.02 -10.61 -11.15
N LYS A 53 -13.43 -10.11 -12.23
CA LYS A 53 -12.46 -9.00 -12.23
C LYS A 53 -13.17 -7.64 -12.26
N SER A 54 -12.50 -6.61 -11.75
CA SER A 54 -12.92 -5.23 -11.96
C SER A 54 -12.88 -4.90 -13.46
N SER A 55 -13.72 -3.95 -13.92
CA SER A 55 -13.71 -3.51 -15.32
C SER A 55 -12.33 -2.96 -15.75
N ILE A 56 -11.63 -2.28 -14.83
CA ILE A 56 -10.30 -1.72 -15.06
C ILE A 56 -9.26 -2.84 -15.24
N ASP A 57 -9.28 -3.86 -14.38
CA ASP A 57 -8.32 -4.97 -14.47
C ASP A 57 -8.58 -5.86 -15.70
N LEU A 58 -9.85 -6.06 -16.07
CA LEU A 58 -10.24 -6.76 -17.29
C LEU A 58 -9.75 -6.02 -18.54
N VAL A 59 -9.94 -4.69 -18.60
CA VAL A 59 -9.41 -3.85 -19.70
C VAL A 59 -7.88 -3.90 -19.73
N LYS A 60 -7.21 -3.87 -18.57
CA LYS A 60 -5.75 -3.96 -18.48
C LYS A 60 -5.20 -5.30 -18.99
N GLU A 61 -5.83 -6.41 -18.61
CA GLU A 61 -5.47 -7.74 -19.11
C GLU A 61 -5.71 -7.86 -20.62
N ALA A 62 -6.88 -7.41 -21.11
CA ALA A 62 -7.19 -7.42 -22.53
C ALA A 62 -6.19 -6.57 -23.34
N ALA A 63 -5.80 -5.40 -22.84
CA ALA A 63 -4.77 -4.55 -23.45
C ALA A 63 -3.39 -5.24 -23.47
N GLN A 64 -3.00 -5.94 -22.40
CA GLN A 64 -1.75 -6.68 -22.36
C GLN A 64 -1.73 -7.85 -23.36
N LYS A 65 -2.82 -8.62 -23.47
CA LYS A 65 -2.96 -9.70 -24.46
C LYS A 65 -2.95 -9.16 -25.88
N ALA A 66 -3.69 -8.08 -26.15
CA ALA A 66 -3.71 -7.42 -27.46
C ALA A 66 -2.33 -6.88 -27.86
N TYR A 67 -1.58 -6.30 -26.91
CA TYR A 67 -0.20 -5.85 -27.15
C TYR A 67 0.73 -7.02 -27.48
N GLN A 68 0.66 -8.11 -26.72
CA GLN A 68 1.45 -9.31 -26.95
C GLN A 68 1.21 -9.87 -28.36
N HIS A 69 -0.06 -10.08 -28.74
CA HIS A 69 -0.43 -10.54 -30.08
C HIS A 69 -0.02 -9.58 -31.21
N ALA A 70 -0.07 -8.26 -30.96
CA ALA A 70 0.39 -7.28 -31.95
C ALA A 70 1.91 -7.40 -32.21
N ILE A 71 2.72 -7.56 -31.15
CA ILE A 71 4.18 -7.73 -31.28
C ILE A 71 4.53 -9.08 -31.92
N GLU A 72 3.85 -10.16 -31.53
CA GLU A 72 3.97 -11.49 -32.17
C GLU A 72 3.66 -11.44 -33.67
N TYR A 73 2.55 -10.79 -34.04
CA TYR A 73 2.14 -10.65 -35.44
C TYR A 73 3.10 -9.78 -36.26
N ILE A 74 3.65 -8.72 -35.67
CA ILE A 74 4.69 -7.89 -36.31
C ILE A 74 5.95 -8.74 -36.54
N GLY A 75 6.42 -9.48 -35.54
CA GLY A 75 7.61 -10.34 -35.66
C GLY A 75 7.42 -11.44 -36.71
N LYS A 76 6.26 -12.10 -36.70
CA LYS A 76 5.85 -13.06 -37.74
C LYS A 76 5.88 -12.43 -39.14
N THR A 77 5.22 -11.29 -39.32
CA THR A 77 5.12 -10.61 -40.62
C THR A 77 6.50 -10.18 -41.15
N ALA A 78 7.38 -9.69 -40.26
CA ALA A 78 8.76 -9.36 -40.63
C ALA A 78 9.54 -10.61 -41.08
N SER A 79 9.49 -11.69 -40.30
CA SER A 79 10.18 -12.95 -40.64
C SER A 79 9.65 -13.59 -41.93
N ASP A 80 8.35 -13.47 -42.22
CA ASP A 80 7.77 -13.92 -43.49
C ASP A 80 8.24 -13.04 -44.65
N GLY A 81 8.34 -11.72 -44.44
CA GLY A 81 8.91 -10.77 -45.38
C GLY A 81 10.37 -11.07 -45.73
N ASP A 82 11.22 -11.32 -44.72
CA ASP A 82 12.62 -11.69 -44.90
C ASP A 82 12.75 -13.01 -45.70
N ARG A 83 11.91 -14.00 -45.42
CA ARG A 83 11.90 -15.30 -46.12
C ARG A 83 11.41 -15.17 -47.57
N LEU A 84 10.47 -14.27 -47.85
CA LEU A 84 10.01 -13.96 -49.21
C LEU A 84 11.04 -13.12 -49.99
N ALA A 85 11.79 -12.25 -49.31
CA ALA A 85 12.86 -11.45 -49.91
C ALA A 85 14.09 -12.29 -50.32
N ALA A 86 14.26 -13.47 -49.72
CA ALA A 86 15.33 -14.44 -49.99
C ALA A 86 14.87 -15.67 -50.81
N ILE A 87 13.76 -15.57 -51.55
CA ILE A 87 13.15 -16.67 -52.31
C ILE A 87 14.07 -17.24 -53.40
N GLU A 88 15.04 -16.46 -53.89
CA GLU A 88 16.06 -16.86 -54.86
C GLU A 88 17.07 -17.87 -54.29
N LEU A 89 17.18 -17.98 -52.96
CA LEU A 89 17.99 -19.01 -52.30
C LEU A 89 17.35 -20.41 -52.36
N GLY A 90 16.11 -20.50 -52.88
CA GLY A 90 15.36 -21.74 -53.07
C GLY A 90 14.38 -22.07 -51.94
N GLY A 91 13.84 -23.29 -51.98
CA GLY A 91 12.77 -23.73 -51.09
C GLY A 91 11.37 -23.32 -51.57
N THR A 92 10.38 -23.43 -50.69
CA THR A 92 8.94 -23.26 -51.01
C THR A 92 8.23 -22.29 -50.08
N PRO A 93 8.77 -21.07 -49.82
CA PRO A 93 8.34 -20.23 -48.71
C PRO A 93 6.84 -19.88 -48.70
N ILE A 94 6.20 -19.76 -49.86
CA ILE A 94 4.74 -19.54 -49.97
C ILE A 94 3.95 -20.76 -49.47
N ALA A 95 4.37 -21.98 -49.80
CA ALA A 95 3.73 -23.21 -49.33
C ALA A 95 3.99 -23.42 -47.84
N ASP A 96 5.22 -23.18 -47.39
CA ASP A 96 5.63 -23.35 -45.99
C ASP A 96 4.86 -22.38 -45.05
N ILE A 97 4.66 -21.14 -45.49
CA ILE A 97 3.83 -20.13 -44.80
C ILE A 97 2.36 -20.56 -44.79
N ALA A 98 1.83 -21.04 -45.93
CA ALA A 98 0.46 -21.48 -46.05
C ALA A 98 0.16 -22.72 -45.19
N GLU A 99 1.07 -23.68 -45.10
CA GLU A 99 0.95 -24.87 -44.24
C GLU A 99 0.92 -24.48 -42.76
N ARG A 100 1.86 -23.64 -42.31
CA ARG A 100 1.92 -23.11 -40.93
C ARG A 100 0.62 -22.38 -40.56
N ASP A 101 0.10 -21.55 -41.45
CA ASP A 101 -1.06 -20.69 -41.16
C ASP A 101 -2.42 -21.38 -41.40
N ALA A 102 -2.46 -22.54 -42.06
CA ALA A 102 -3.69 -23.29 -42.33
C ALA A 102 -4.36 -23.84 -41.05
N PHE A 103 -3.56 -24.16 -40.03
CA PHE A 103 -4.03 -24.77 -38.79
C PHE A 103 -3.53 -23.98 -37.57
N PRO A 104 -4.13 -22.81 -37.28
CA PRO A 104 -3.74 -22.02 -36.11
C PRO A 104 -3.99 -22.81 -34.83
N GLU A 105 -2.92 -23.13 -34.10
CA GLU A 105 -3.00 -23.72 -32.77
C GLU A 105 -3.75 -22.75 -31.85
N LYS A 106 -4.90 -23.19 -31.35
CA LYS A 106 -5.63 -22.46 -30.32
C LYS A 106 -5.07 -22.91 -28.98
N GLU A 107 -4.45 -21.99 -28.24
CA GLU A 107 -4.22 -22.21 -26.82
C GLU A 107 -5.55 -22.57 -26.16
N PRO A 108 -5.64 -23.69 -25.42
CA PRO A 108 -6.83 -23.99 -24.66
C PRO A 108 -6.98 -22.92 -23.58
N ASP A 109 -8.08 -22.16 -23.62
CA ASP A 109 -8.39 -21.19 -22.57
C ASP A 109 -8.39 -21.93 -21.23
N ALA A 110 -7.46 -21.54 -20.34
CA ALA A 110 -7.07 -22.33 -19.19
C ALA A 110 -8.17 -22.31 -18.11
N GLY A 111 -9.15 -23.19 -18.29
CA GLY A 111 -10.43 -23.15 -17.63
C GLY A 111 -10.36 -23.12 -16.10
N SER A 112 -10.83 -22.00 -15.54
CA SER A 112 -11.46 -21.85 -14.21
C SER A 112 -10.81 -22.57 -13.02
N VAL A 113 -9.48 -22.73 -12.99
CA VAL A 113 -8.77 -22.93 -11.72
C VAL A 113 -8.68 -21.57 -11.02
N PRO A 114 -9.26 -21.38 -9.81
CA PRO A 114 -9.10 -20.14 -9.06
C PRO A 114 -7.64 -19.98 -8.59
N GLY A 115 -6.80 -19.41 -9.46
CA GLY A 115 -5.35 -19.31 -9.22
C GLY A 115 -4.94 -18.31 -8.14
N GLY A 116 -5.86 -17.45 -7.68
CA GLY A 116 -5.60 -16.49 -6.63
C GLY A 116 -5.99 -17.03 -5.25
N GLN A 117 -5.01 -17.24 -4.37
CA GLN A 117 -5.26 -17.38 -2.94
C GLN A 117 -5.66 -16.02 -2.32
N PRO A 118 -6.50 -15.98 -1.27
CA PRO A 118 -6.77 -14.73 -0.57
C PRO A 118 -5.50 -14.21 0.12
N LYS A 119 -5.40 -12.89 0.26
CA LYS A 119 -4.28 -12.26 0.98
C LYS A 119 -4.71 -11.93 2.40
N PHE A 120 -3.82 -12.17 3.34
CA PHE A 120 -4.01 -11.89 4.76
C PHE A 120 -3.03 -10.80 5.20
N ASP A 121 -3.52 -9.77 5.88
CA ASP A 121 -2.71 -8.72 6.53
C ASP A 121 -3.15 -8.63 8.00
N VAL A 122 -2.22 -8.36 8.92
CA VAL A 122 -2.51 -8.23 10.36
C VAL A 122 -2.04 -6.87 10.85
N LYS A 123 -3.01 -6.06 11.28
CA LYS A 123 -2.76 -4.75 11.89
C LYS A 123 -2.95 -4.83 13.39
N TYR A 124 -1.97 -4.32 14.13
CA TYR A 124 -2.05 -4.16 15.57
C TYR A 124 -2.38 -2.71 15.92
N VAL A 125 -3.53 -2.50 16.54
CA VAL A 125 -3.93 -1.18 17.04
C VAL A 125 -3.66 -1.15 18.54
N THR A 126 -2.67 -0.37 18.96
CA THR A 126 -2.38 -0.09 20.37
C THR A 126 -2.97 1.26 20.74
N LYS A 127 -3.91 1.28 21.68
CA LYS A 127 -4.51 2.50 22.23
C LYS A 127 -3.96 2.75 23.63
N TYR A 128 -3.58 3.99 23.90
CA TYR A 128 -3.09 4.47 25.19
C TYR A 128 -4.18 5.30 25.85
N TYR A 129 -4.40 5.07 27.15
CA TYR A 129 -5.48 5.67 27.91
C TYR A 129 -4.91 6.36 29.16
N ARG A 130 -5.47 7.51 29.52
CA ARG A 130 -5.33 8.09 30.86
C ARG A 130 -6.09 7.26 31.90
N ALA A 131 -5.86 7.57 33.18
CA ALA A 131 -6.54 6.94 34.30
C ALA A 131 -8.07 7.20 34.35
N ASP A 132 -8.56 8.22 33.62
CA ASP A 132 -9.99 8.52 33.44
C ASP A 132 -10.66 7.70 32.30
N GLY A 133 -9.89 6.88 31.57
CA GLY A 133 -10.35 6.14 30.39
C GLY A 133 -10.32 6.92 29.08
N THR A 134 -9.85 8.18 29.07
CA THR A 134 -9.71 8.97 27.84
C THR A 134 -8.54 8.47 26.99
N VAL A 135 -8.78 8.19 25.70
CA VAL A 135 -7.72 7.84 24.75
C VAL A 135 -6.80 9.04 24.52
N VAL A 136 -5.50 8.87 24.77
CA VAL A 136 -4.46 9.90 24.58
C VAL A 136 -3.52 9.62 23.41
N GLY A 137 -3.56 8.41 22.85
CA GLY A 137 -2.78 8.08 21.68
C GLY A 137 -3.22 6.76 21.05
N MET A 138 -2.95 6.62 19.76
CA MET A 138 -3.16 5.38 19.01
C MET A 138 -1.94 5.14 18.12
N LYS A 139 -1.35 3.94 18.23
CA LYS A 139 -0.29 3.44 17.37
C LYS A 139 -0.86 2.29 16.53
N VAL A 140 -0.63 2.34 15.22
CA VAL A 140 -1.01 1.27 14.29
C VAL A 140 0.27 0.67 13.73
N ASP A 141 0.53 -0.58 14.07
CA ASP A 141 1.65 -1.36 13.54
C ASP A 141 1.12 -2.39 12.53
N ARG A 142 1.78 -2.54 11.39
CA ARG A 142 1.48 -3.61 10.42
C ARG A 142 2.52 -4.72 10.55
N PHE A 143 2.08 -5.97 10.48
CA PHE A 143 2.98 -7.11 10.31
C PHE A 143 3.30 -7.28 8.81
N ILE A 144 4.58 -7.21 8.45
CA ILE A 144 5.09 -7.43 7.07
C ILE A 144 5.77 -8.79 6.97
#